data_AF-A0A834RCY0-F1
#
_entry.id   AF-A0A834RCY0-F1
#
_cell.length_a   1.000
_cell.length_b   1.000
_cell.length_c   1.000
_cell.angle_alpha   90.00
_cell.angle_beta   90.00
_cell.angle_gamma   90.00
#
_symmetry.space_group_name_H-M   'P 1'
#
loop_
_entity.id
_entity.type
_entity.pdbx_description
1 polymer ?
#
loop_
_entity_poly.entity_id
_entity_poly.type
_entity_poly.pdbx_seq_one_letter_code
_entity_poly.pdbx_strand_id
1 'polypeptide(L)'
;MKPDYRESRSSSIPLRMAMMVIIIIVLIVFHQQSDALRSDRSRLSSSPSSSSSFSMQKRSSFSSIGCLGNYDRAKFARLDRICEECFQLYRDPELHTSCRKFCFKNDVFTACIDALMLSHEQNELNSIADEMIG
;
A
#
# COMPACT_ATOMS: atom_id res chain seq x y z
N MET A 1 39.29 13.45 -10.09
CA MET A 1 39.25 12.27 -9.20
C MET A 1 37.84 12.11 -8.65
N LYS A 2 37.18 10.98 -8.90
CA LYS A 2 35.95 10.57 -8.20
C LYS A 2 36.36 9.52 -7.15
N PRO A 3 35.97 9.62 -5.88
CA PRO A 3 36.08 8.48 -4.98
C PRO A 3 34.92 7.51 -5.23
N ASP A 4 35.29 6.32 -5.69
CA ASP A 4 34.53 5.08 -5.60
C ASP A 4 34.69 4.55 -4.16
N TYR A 5 33.59 4.46 -3.41
CA TYR A 5 33.53 3.63 -2.21
C TYR A 5 32.27 2.78 -2.28
N ARG A 6 32.40 1.68 -3.03
CA ARG A 6 31.55 0.51 -2.90
C ARG A 6 31.78 -0.10 -1.51
N GLU A 7 30.67 -0.50 -0.89
CA GLU A 7 30.57 -1.43 0.25
C GLU A 7 30.52 -0.84 1.67
N SER A 8 29.31 -0.43 2.06
CA SER A 8 28.76 -0.88 3.34
C SER A 8 27.28 -1.15 3.16
N ARG A 9 27.00 -2.22 2.42
CA ARG A 9 25.74 -2.96 2.55
C ARG A 9 25.81 -3.69 3.89
N SER A 10 25.69 -2.92 4.98
CA SER A 10 25.60 -3.49 6.32
C SER A 10 24.27 -4.24 6.39
N SER A 11 24.42 -5.54 6.27
CA SER A 11 23.45 -6.59 6.45
C SER A 11 22.74 -6.45 7.80
N SER A 12 21.68 -5.68 7.82
CA SER A 12 20.61 -5.82 8.80
C SER A 12 19.30 -5.89 8.04
N ILE A 13 19.11 -6.99 7.31
CA ILE A 13 17.77 -7.47 6.94
C ILE A 13 16.99 -7.48 8.25
N PRO A 14 15.95 -6.64 8.41
CA PRO A 14 15.45 -6.31 9.73
C PRO A 14 14.81 -7.57 10.31
N LEU A 15 15.12 -7.89 11.56
CA LEU A 15 14.51 -9.01 12.30
C LEU A 15 12.96 -9.02 12.19
N ARG A 16 12.36 -7.86 11.88
CA ARG A 16 10.93 -7.70 11.53
C ARG A 16 10.48 -8.57 10.36
N MET A 17 11.29 -8.73 9.30
CA MET A 17 10.95 -9.61 8.16
C MET A 17 10.99 -11.08 8.55
N ALA A 18 11.96 -11.50 9.37
CA ALA A 18 12.03 -12.86 9.88
C ALA A 18 10.87 -13.18 10.85
N MET A 19 10.49 -12.22 11.70
CA MET A 19 9.35 -12.37 12.62
C MET A 19 8.01 -12.47 11.88
N MET A 20 7.82 -11.71 10.80
CA MET A 20 6.62 -11.80 9.95
C MET A 20 6.53 -13.16 9.23
N VAL A 21 7.64 -13.69 8.72
CA VAL A 21 7.66 -15.03 8.11
C VAL A 21 7.32 -16.12 9.13
N ILE A 22 7.82 -16.02 10.37
CA ILE A 22 7.50 -16.98 11.44
C ILE A 22 6.01 -16.90 11.82
N ILE A 23 5.44 -15.69 11.95
CA ILE A 23 4.00 -15.51 12.24
C ILE A 23 3.14 -16.05 11.10
N ILE A 24 3.51 -15.82 9.84
CA ILE A 24 2.80 -16.35 8.67
C ILE A 24 2.85 -17.88 8.63
N ILE A 25 4.01 -18.50 8.88
CA ILE A 25 4.14 -19.96 8.94
C ILE A 25 3.26 -20.53 10.07
N VAL A 26 3.24 -19.90 11.25
CA VAL A 26 2.39 -20.30 12.37
C VAL A 26 0.90 -20.18 11.99
N LEU A 27 0.46 -19.07 11.42
CA LEU A 27 -0.94 -18.88 11.00
C LEU A 27 -1.39 -19.87 9.91
N ILE A 28 -0.52 -20.18 8.95
CA ILE A 28 -0.79 -21.20 7.91
C ILE A 28 -0.95 -22.59 8.53
N VAL A 29 -0.09 -22.96 9.48
CA VAL A 29 -0.17 -24.24 10.20
C VAL A 29 -1.43 -24.30 11.07
N PHE A 30 -1.80 -23.21 11.75
CA PHE A 30 -3.02 -23.14 12.56
C PHE A 30 -4.30 -23.19 11.71
N HIS A 31 -4.31 -22.61 10.51
CA HIS A 31 -5.48 -22.66 9.60
C HIS A 31 -5.72 -24.08 9.04
N GLN A 32 -4.67 -24.89 8.86
CA GLN A 32 -4.79 -26.28 8.41
C GLN A 32 -5.42 -27.24 9.44
N GLN A 33 -5.54 -26.84 10.72
CA GLN A 33 -6.14 -27.70 11.75
C GLN A 33 -7.67 -27.55 11.88
N SER A 34 -8.28 -26.60 11.15
CA SER A 34 -9.74 -26.33 11.17
C SER A 34 -10.59 -27.06 10.12
N ASP A 35 -10.00 -27.77 9.15
CA ASP A 35 -10.74 -28.35 8.00
C ASP A 35 -11.29 -29.78 8.21
N ALA A 36 -11.15 -30.38 9.40
CA ALA A 36 -11.65 -31.74 9.66
C ALA A 36 -13.12 -31.83 10.13
N LEU A 37 -13.82 -30.71 10.39
CA LEU A 37 -15.23 -30.71 10.82
C LEU A 37 -16.03 -29.53 10.24
N ARG A 38 -16.06 -29.38 8.91
CA ARG A 38 -17.10 -28.56 8.27
C ARG A 38 -17.52 -29.09 6.90
N SER A 39 -17.82 -30.39 6.86
CA SER A 39 -18.76 -30.92 5.88
C SER A 39 -20.17 -30.65 6.41
N ASP A 40 -20.83 -29.62 5.89
CA ASP A 40 -22.15 -29.69 5.24
C ASP A 40 -22.73 -28.28 4.99
N ARG A 41 -23.52 -28.17 3.92
CA ARG A 41 -24.57 -27.16 3.65
C ARG A 41 -24.27 -25.94 2.75
N SER A 42 -24.35 -26.22 1.45
CA SER A 42 -25.33 -25.69 0.49
C SER A 42 -25.44 -24.19 0.19
N ARG A 43 -25.14 -23.90 -1.09
CA ARG A 43 -25.68 -22.86 -1.99
C ARG A 43 -27.01 -22.20 -1.56
N LEU A 44 -27.05 -20.86 -1.54
CA LEU A 44 -28.15 -20.08 -2.13
C LEU A 44 -27.67 -18.68 -2.54
N SER A 45 -28.12 -18.29 -3.73
CA SER A 45 -27.97 -17.03 -4.46
C SER A 45 -28.73 -15.86 -3.86
N SER A 46 -28.23 -14.63 -4.07
CA SER A 46 -29.06 -13.48 -4.49
C SER A 46 -28.22 -12.22 -4.71
N SER A 47 -28.15 -11.77 -5.97
CA SER A 47 -27.91 -10.36 -6.31
C SER A 47 -29.13 -9.52 -5.90
N PRO A 48 -28.94 -8.23 -5.59
CA PRO A 48 -29.65 -7.23 -6.38
C PRO A 48 -28.80 -5.99 -6.72
N SER A 49 -29.31 -5.34 -7.75
CA SER A 49 -28.87 -4.13 -8.45
C SER A 49 -28.91 -2.83 -7.63
N SER A 50 -28.29 -1.81 -8.22
CA SER A 50 -28.57 -0.36 -8.13
C SER A 50 -27.84 0.46 -7.06
N SER A 51 -26.95 1.35 -7.52
CA SER A 51 -27.25 2.78 -7.60
C SER A 51 -25.99 3.57 -7.98
N SER A 52 -26.15 4.35 -9.04
CA SER A 52 -25.28 5.46 -9.42
C SER A 52 -25.18 6.47 -8.25
N SER A 53 -24.09 6.37 -7.48
CA SER A 53 -23.64 7.37 -6.51
C SER A 53 -22.15 7.14 -6.22
N PHE A 54 -21.29 7.47 -7.18
CA PHE A 54 -19.82 7.32 -7.01
C PHE A 54 -19.05 8.65 -7.13
N SER A 55 -19.74 9.79 -7.25
CA SER A 55 -19.08 11.09 -7.39
C SER A 55 -18.83 11.82 -6.06
N MET A 56 -19.57 11.52 -4.98
CA MET A 56 -19.40 12.19 -3.67
C MET A 56 -18.54 11.40 -2.67
N GLN A 57 -18.56 10.06 -2.68
CA GLN A 57 -17.70 9.24 -1.82
C GLN A 57 -16.20 9.40 -2.14
N LYS A 58 -15.83 9.77 -3.38
CA LYS A 58 -14.42 10.00 -3.75
C LYS A 58 -13.85 11.24 -3.09
N ARG A 59 -14.64 12.30 -2.89
CA ARG A 59 -14.17 13.54 -2.29
C ARG A 59 -14.09 13.46 -0.76
N SER A 60 -14.99 12.72 -0.11
CA SER A 60 -14.89 12.43 1.32
C SER A 60 -13.70 11.51 1.64
N SER A 61 -13.38 10.56 0.75
CA SER A 61 -12.18 9.73 0.89
C SER A 61 -10.89 10.57 0.81
N PHE A 62 -10.84 11.58 -0.06
CA PHE A 62 -9.70 12.47 -0.23
C PHE A 62 -9.38 13.30 1.02
N SER A 63 -10.39 13.93 1.63
CA SER A 63 -10.17 14.67 2.89
C SER A 63 -9.92 13.74 4.08
N SER A 64 -10.50 12.53 4.08
CA SER A 64 -10.31 11.57 5.19
C SER A 64 -8.88 11.02 5.31
N ILE A 65 -8.09 11.05 4.23
CA ILE A 65 -6.67 10.69 4.25
C ILE A 65 -5.75 11.90 4.48
N GLY A 66 -6.32 13.08 4.78
CA GLY A 66 -5.57 14.30 5.13
C GLY A 66 -5.34 15.27 3.98
N CYS A 67 -6.05 15.14 2.84
CA CYS A 67 -5.81 16.01 1.69
C CYS A 67 -6.71 17.23 1.69
N LEU A 68 -6.08 18.40 1.76
CA LEU A 68 -6.74 19.69 1.90
C LEU A 68 -6.59 20.56 0.63
N GLY A 69 -5.73 20.17 -0.30
CA GLY A 69 -5.46 20.86 -1.56
C GLY A 69 -6.43 20.53 -2.68
N ASN A 70 -6.01 20.79 -3.92
CA ASN A 70 -6.85 20.55 -5.09
C ASN A 70 -6.86 19.06 -5.48
N TYR A 71 -8.05 18.49 -5.65
CA TYR A 71 -8.20 17.08 -6.02
C TYR A 71 -8.09 16.90 -7.54
N ASP A 72 -6.92 16.50 -8.02
CA ASP A 72 -6.71 16.02 -9.37
C ASP A 72 -6.75 14.48 -9.41
N ARG A 73 -7.78 13.93 -10.07
CA ARG A 73 -8.01 12.48 -10.16
C ARG A 73 -6.86 11.75 -10.86
N ALA A 74 -6.26 12.33 -11.90
CA ALA A 74 -5.22 11.67 -12.68
C ALA A 74 -3.92 11.60 -11.90
N LYS A 75 -3.54 12.72 -11.27
CA LYS A 75 -2.38 12.78 -10.37
C LYS A 75 -2.54 11.84 -9.18
N PHE A 76 -3.73 11.83 -8.54
CA PHE A 76 -4.01 10.93 -7.42
C PHE A 76 -3.86 9.46 -7.82
N ALA A 77 -4.41 9.07 -8.97
CA ALA A 77 -4.30 7.69 -9.46
C ALA A 77 -2.85 7.27 -9.75
N ARG A 78 -1.99 8.20 -10.18
CA ARG A 78 -0.55 7.93 -10.37
C ARG A 78 0.12 7.58 -9.04
N LEU A 79 -0.13 8.35 -7.98
CA LEU A 79 0.43 8.08 -6.65
C LEU A 79 -0.17 6.80 -6.03
N ASP A 80 -1.48 6.59 -6.17
CA ASP A 80 -2.18 5.39 -5.66
C ASP A 80 -1.62 4.10 -6.27
N ARG A 81 -1.24 4.13 -7.56
CA ARG A 81 -0.62 2.99 -8.25
C ARG A 81 0.72 2.60 -7.65
N ILE A 82 1.52 3.55 -7.18
CA ILE A 82 2.79 3.27 -6.50
C ILE A 82 2.53 2.50 -5.21
N CYS A 83 1.55 2.95 -4.42
CA CYS A 83 1.17 2.26 -3.19
C CYS A 83 0.65 0.83 -3.48
N GLU A 84 -0.10 0.65 -4.57
CA GLU A 84 -0.62 -0.65 -4.99
C GLU A 84 0.50 -1.60 -5.47
N GLU A 85 1.42 -1.12 -6.32
CA GLU A 85 2.56 -1.92 -6.79
C GLU A 85 3.51 -2.29 -5.63
N CYS A 86 3.71 -1.37 -4.68
CA CYS A 86 4.47 -1.61 -3.45
C CYS A 86 3.77 -2.65 -2.55
N PHE A 87 2.45 -2.56 -2.42
CA PHE A 87 1.65 -3.57 -1.72
C PHE A 87 1.77 -4.95 -2.38
N GLN A 88 1.75 -5.03 -3.72
CA GLN A 88 1.88 -6.30 -4.42
C GLN A 88 3.25 -6.97 -4.19
N LEU A 89 4.30 -6.18 -3.98
CA LEU A 89 5.63 -6.68 -3.63
C LEU A 89 5.68 -7.27 -2.22
N TYR A 90 5.18 -6.54 -1.21
CA TYR A 90 5.33 -6.93 0.20
C TYR A 90 4.15 -7.74 0.76
N ARG A 91 2.98 -7.64 0.14
CA ARG A 91 1.69 -8.26 0.53
C ARG A 91 1.27 -7.99 1.98
N ASP A 92 1.64 -6.83 2.51
CA ASP A 92 1.25 -6.37 3.84
C ASP A 92 -0.06 -5.56 3.79
N PRO A 93 -1.15 -6.00 4.46
CA PRO A 93 -2.46 -5.36 4.39
C PRO A 93 -2.47 -3.91 4.89
N GLU A 94 -1.56 -3.51 5.78
CA GLU A 94 -1.49 -2.13 6.28
C GLU A 94 -0.71 -1.19 5.35
N LEU A 95 0.09 -1.74 4.43
CA LEU A 95 1.01 -0.96 3.62
C LEU A 95 0.29 -0.05 2.63
N HIS A 96 -0.73 -0.56 1.92
CA HIS A 96 -1.50 0.26 0.98
C HIS A 96 -2.21 1.42 1.68
N THR A 97 -2.84 1.16 2.84
CA THR A 97 -3.52 2.20 3.61
C THR A 97 -2.54 3.22 4.19
N SER A 98 -1.43 2.76 4.78
CA SER A 98 -0.42 3.64 5.38
C SER A 98 0.30 4.50 4.34
N CYS A 99 0.62 3.95 3.18
CA CYS A 99 1.21 4.66 2.04
C CYS A 99 0.36 5.86 1.57
N ARG A 100 -0.97 5.72 1.58
CA ARG A 100 -1.91 6.79 1.17
C ARG A 100 -2.17 7.84 2.24
N LYS A 101 -1.80 7.61 3.49
CA LYS A 101 -2.07 8.55 4.60
C LYS A 101 -1.32 9.85 4.39
N PHE A 102 -1.89 10.92 4.94
CA PHE A 102 -1.29 12.26 4.88
C PHE A 102 -0.95 12.66 3.44
N CYS A 103 -1.82 12.26 2.48
CA CYS A 103 -1.66 12.53 1.06
C CYS A 103 -0.35 12.07 0.46
N PHE A 104 0.05 10.83 0.76
CA PHE A 104 1.31 10.27 0.27
C PHE A 104 2.56 10.98 0.83
N LYS A 105 2.42 11.99 1.70
CA LYS A 105 3.53 12.71 2.33
C LYS A 105 3.93 12.03 3.63
N ASN A 106 4.43 10.80 3.50
CA ASN A 106 4.88 9.98 4.61
C ASN A 106 6.07 9.12 4.17
N ASP A 107 6.81 8.59 5.15
CA ASP A 107 8.02 7.81 4.88
C ASP A 107 7.74 6.49 4.15
N VAL A 108 6.53 5.92 4.31
CA VAL A 108 6.14 4.67 3.64
C VAL A 108 6.06 4.89 2.13
N PHE A 109 5.52 6.03 1.69
CA PHE A 109 5.47 6.38 0.28
C PHE A 109 6.88 6.52 -0.32
N THR A 110 7.80 7.20 0.37
CA THR A 110 9.20 7.32 -0.05
C THR A 110 9.89 5.96 -0.13
N ALA A 111 9.69 5.11 0.89
CA ALA A 111 10.21 3.74 0.88
C ALA A 111 9.64 2.90 -0.28
N CYS A 112 8.38 3.10 -0.65
CA CYS A 112 7.76 2.44 -1.79
C CYS A 112 8.34 2.88 -3.13
N ILE A 113 8.61 4.19 -3.30
CA ILE A 113 9.32 4.70 -4.49
C ILE A 113 10.68 4.02 -4.63
N ASP A 114 11.43 3.91 -3.53
CA ASP A 114 12.76 3.29 -3.53
C ASP A 114 12.67 1.78 -3.80
N ALA A 115 11.70 1.09 -3.20
CA ALA A 115 11.47 -0.35 -3.41
C ALA A 115 11.09 -0.68 -4.86
N LEU A 116 10.35 0.21 -5.53
CA LEU A 116 9.97 0.11 -6.94
C LEU A 116 11.04 0.64 -7.89
N MET A 117 12.21 1.07 -7.39
CA MET A 117 13.30 1.64 -8.18
C MET A 117 12.92 2.93 -8.95
N LEU A 118 11.95 3.69 -8.42
CA LEU A 118 11.45 4.95 -8.99
C LEU A 118 12.14 6.18 -8.39
N SER A 119 13.31 6.03 -7.75
CA SER A 119 14.02 7.11 -7.06
C SER A 119 14.35 8.31 -7.95
N HIS A 120 14.55 8.08 -9.26
CA HIS A 120 14.77 9.15 -10.24
C HIS A 120 13.55 10.06 -10.46
N GLU A 121 12.33 9.55 -10.26
CA GLU A 121 11.06 10.30 -10.37
C GLU A 121 10.59 10.85 -9.01
N GLN A 122 11.30 10.55 -7.92
CA GLN A 122 10.86 10.87 -6.56
C GLN A 122 10.51 12.34 -6.37
N ASN A 123 11.32 13.25 -6.91
CA ASN A 123 11.08 14.69 -6.81
C ASN A 123 9.78 15.11 -7.51
N GLU A 124 9.49 14.53 -8.68
CA GLU A 124 8.26 14.80 -9.43
C GLU A 124 7.04 14.27 -8.67
N LEU A 125 7.13 13.03 -8.17
CA LEU A 125 6.07 12.39 -7.41
C LEU A 125 5.76 13.14 -6.10
N ASN A 126 6.80 13.60 -5.41
CA ASN A 126 6.66 14.43 -4.21
C ASN A 126 6.04 15.79 -4.52
N SER A 127 6.44 16.43 -5.63
CA SER A 127 5.80 17.69 -6.07
C SER A 127 4.31 17.51 -6.32
N ILE A 128 3.90 16.37 -6.91
CA ILE A 128 2.49 16.05 -7.12
C ILE A 128 1.75 15.89 -5.78
N ALA A 129 2.37 15.23 -4.79
CA ALA A 129 1.81 15.06 -3.46
C ALA A 129 1.70 16.40 -2.70
N ASP A 130 2.68 17.28 -2.84
CA ASP A 130 2.71 18.61 -2.23
C ASP A 130 1.56 19.50 -2.74
N GLU A 131 1.22 19.44 -4.04
CA GLU A 131 0.06 20.17 -4.57
C GLU A 131 -1.28 19.72 -3.94
N MET A 132 -1.38 18.46 -3.52
CA MET A 132 -2.62 17.90 -2.97
C MET A 132 -2.78 18.14 -1.47
N ILE A 133 -1.68 18.40 -0.74
CA ILE A 133 -1.77 18.68 0.69
C ILE A 133 -2.19 20.13 0.96
N GLY A 134 -1.83 21.06 0.06
CA GLY A 134 -2.15 22.49 0.16
C GLY A 134 -0.93 23.33 0.47
#